data_AF-A0A9E3Q654-F1
#
_entry.id   AF-A0A9E3Q654-F1
#
_cell.length_a   1.000
_cell.length_b   1.000
_cell.length_c   1.000
_cell.angle_alpha   90.00
_cell.angle_beta   90.00
_cell.angle_gamma   90.00
#
_symmetry.space_group_name_H-M   'P 1'
#
loop_
_entity.id
_entity.type
_entity.pdbx_description
1 polymer ?
#
loop_
_entity_poly.entity_id
_entity_poly.type
_entity_poly.pdbx_seq_one_letter_code
_entity_poly.pdbx_strand_id
1 'polypeptide(L)'
;MNSLMWKRLAGALLGVALMATGCGEPVEKVDLNAQLGNLSGDADTKISALAEIAKMGAEAASAVPRIVPLLDDEDPIVRRTAAYTLGTIGPDAKAAVPKLREMMRTNDRDQATAVANALRAIEPATVGDLRIENVAN
;
A
#
# COMPACT_ATOMS: atom_id res chain seq x y z
N MET A 1 -16.46 53.02 19.41
CA MET A 1 -16.55 51.53 19.37
C MET A 1 -16.92 51.17 17.93
N ASN A 2 -16.12 50.55 17.05
CA ASN A 2 -14.93 49.72 17.16
C ASN A 2 -13.73 50.35 16.46
N SER A 3 -12.67 50.57 17.22
CA SER A 3 -11.31 50.72 16.71
C SER A 3 -10.74 49.30 16.53
N LEU A 4 -9.77 49.15 15.62
CA LEU A 4 -8.82 48.01 15.53
C LEU A 4 -9.19 46.76 14.71
N MET A 5 -9.41 46.87 13.39
CA MET A 5 -8.99 45.76 12.50
C MET A 5 -8.48 46.15 11.10
N TRP A 6 -8.22 47.43 10.87
CA TRP A 6 -7.66 47.98 9.62
C TRP A 6 -6.13 48.09 9.56
N LYS A 7 -5.38 47.73 10.61
CA LYS A 7 -3.93 47.98 10.71
C LYS A 7 -3.01 46.89 10.12
N ARG A 8 -3.38 46.16 9.07
CA ARG A 8 -2.42 45.26 8.39
C ARG A 8 -2.44 45.34 6.86
N LEU A 9 -2.77 46.52 6.32
CA LEU A 9 -2.29 46.95 5.01
C LEU A 9 -0.97 47.70 5.20
N ALA A 10 0.15 46.99 5.14
CA ALA A 10 1.47 47.57 4.91
C ALA A 10 2.41 46.48 4.38
N GLY A 11 2.65 46.49 3.07
CA GLY A 11 3.60 45.59 2.43
C GLY A 11 3.36 45.37 0.94
N ALA A 12 3.21 46.46 0.18
CA ALA A 12 3.39 46.39 -1.26
C ALA A 12 4.89 46.22 -1.56
N LEU A 13 5.26 45.32 -2.47
CA LEU A 13 6.17 45.57 -3.61
C LEU A 13 6.49 44.28 -4.39
N LEU A 14 6.25 44.39 -5.71
CA LEU A 14 7.00 43.79 -6.81
C LEU A 14 7.07 42.26 -6.97
N GLY A 15 6.40 41.74 -7.99
CA GLY A 15 6.66 40.41 -8.53
C GLY A 15 5.61 39.95 -9.55
N VAL A 16 5.60 40.54 -10.74
CA VAL A 16 4.96 39.91 -11.91
C VAL A 16 5.82 38.71 -12.31
N ALA A 17 5.34 37.49 -12.04
CA ALA A 17 5.82 36.23 -12.62
C ALA A 17 4.57 35.34 -12.83
N LEU A 18 3.97 35.38 -14.02
CA LEU A 18 4.24 34.49 -15.16
C LEU A 18 3.86 33.03 -14.88
N MET A 19 2.73 32.64 -15.50
CA MET A 19 2.38 31.34 -16.08
C MET A 19 3.03 30.04 -15.55
N ALA A 20 2.16 29.03 -15.37
CA ALA A 20 2.45 27.59 -15.24
C ALA A 20 2.64 27.05 -13.80
N THR A 21 1.51 26.86 -13.12
CA THR A 21 1.30 25.70 -12.24
C THR A 21 -0.01 25.10 -12.73
N GLY A 22 0.01 24.12 -13.61
CA GLY A 22 0.28 22.75 -13.18
C GLY A 22 -0.75 22.42 -12.11
N CYS A 23 -1.93 21.91 -12.49
CA CYS A 23 -2.86 21.30 -11.55
C CYS A 23 -2.19 20.05 -10.97
N GLY A 24 -1.25 20.24 -10.04
CA GLY A 24 -0.91 19.23 -9.06
C GLY A 24 -1.90 19.39 -7.95
N GLU A 25 -2.96 18.57 -7.93
CA GLU A 25 -3.70 18.34 -6.70
C GLU A 25 -2.65 17.94 -5.64
N PRO A 26 -2.70 18.52 -4.42
CA PRO A 26 -1.93 17.98 -3.31
C PRO A 26 -2.34 16.51 -3.23
N VAL A 27 -1.41 15.57 -3.46
CA VAL A 27 -1.68 14.16 -3.22
C VAL A 27 -2.08 14.03 -1.76
N GLU A 28 -3.38 13.96 -1.54
CA GLU A 28 -4.00 13.85 -0.23
C GLU A 28 -3.36 12.62 0.40
N LYS A 29 -2.59 12.83 1.47
CA LYS A 29 -1.90 11.74 2.15
C LYS A 29 -2.96 10.72 2.54
N VAL A 30 -2.92 9.55 1.92
CA VAL A 30 -3.90 8.51 2.18
C VAL A 30 -3.88 8.21 3.68
N ASP A 31 -5.03 8.38 4.34
CA ASP A 31 -5.16 8.10 5.76
C ASP A 31 -5.29 6.59 5.97
N LEU A 32 -4.22 5.98 6.48
CA LEU A 32 -4.20 4.55 6.77
C LEU A 32 -5.33 4.14 7.71
N ASN A 33 -5.60 4.90 8.78
CA ASN A 33 -6.61 4.52 9.77
C ASN A 33 -8.03 4.54 9.16
N ALA A 34 -8.30 5.50 8.28
CA ALA A 34 -9.56 5.55 7.55
C ALA A 34 -9.73 4.31 6.66
N GLN A 35 -8.69 3.92 5.90
CA GLN A 35 -8.77 2.73 5.04
C GLN A 35 -8.82 1.44 5.84
N LEU A 36 -8.22 1.41 7.01
CA LEU A 36 -8.38 0.28 7.91
C LEU A 36 -9.86 0.07 8.26
N GLY A 37 -10.62 1.11 8.60
CA GLY A 37 -12.06 1.00 8.85
C GLY A 37 -12.85 0.40 7.66
N ASN A 38 -12.44 0.69 6.44
CA ASN A 38 -13.12 0.25 5.22
C ASN A 38 -12.89 -1.24 4.87
N LEU A 39 -11.89 -1.90 5.46
CA LEU A 39 -11.63 -3.33 5.23
C LEU A 39 -12.75 -4.26 5.75
N SER A 40 -13.70 -3.74 6.53
CA SER A 40 -14.90 -4.49 6.97
C SER A 40 -16.15 -4.22 6.11
N GLY A 41 -16.04 -3.45 5.03
CA GLY A 41 -17.15 -3.14 4.13
C GLY A 41 -17.53 -4.29 3.18
N ASP A 42 -18.27 -3.97 2.13
CA ASP A 42 -18.49 -4.90 1.01
C ASP A 42 -17.22 -5.11 0.16
N ALA A 43 -17.29 -6.00 -0.83
CA ALA A 43 -16.15 -6.33 -1.68
C ALA A 43 -15.54 -5.09 -2.35
N ASP A 44 -16.36 -4.21 -2.92
CA ASP A 44 -15.91 -2.99 -3.62
C ASP A 44 -15.21 -2.01 -2.66
N THR A 45 -15.75 -1.88 -1.44
CA THR A 45 -15.17 -1.05 -0.39
C THR A 45 -13.82 -1.60 0.08
N LYS A 46 -13.72 -2.92 0.27
CA LYS A 46 -12.45 -3.59 0.61
C LYS A 46 -11.41 -3.41 -0.48
N ILE A 47 -11.79 -3.60 -1.75
CA ILE A 47 -10.88 -3.45 -2.90
C ILE A 47 -10.34 -2.03 -2.98
N SER A 48 -11.23 -1.04 -2.85
CA SER A 48 -10.85 0.38 -2.86
C SER A 48 -9.87 0.69 -1.74
N ALA A 49 -10.17 0.24 -0.51
CA ALA A 49 -9.30 0.44 0.64
C ALA A 49 -7.94 -0.25 0.47
N LEU A 50 -7.90 -1.48 -0.04
CA LEU A 50 -6.67 -2.21 -0.33
C LEU A 50 -5.83 -1.51 -1.40
N ALA A 51 -6.45 -0.93 -2.43
CA ALA A 51 -5.77 -0.16 -3.45
C ALA A 51 -5.17 1.13 -2.89
N GLU A 52 -5.90 1.85 -2.04
CA GLU A 52 -5.40 3.04 -1.36
C GLU A 52 -4.23 2.71 -0.42
N ILE A 53 -4.31 1.60 0.32
CA ILE A 53 -3.21 1.12 1.15
C ILE A 53 -2.00 0.73 0.30
N ALA A 54 -2.22 0.09 -0.86
CA ALA A 54 -1.13 -0.28 -1.75
C ALA A 54 -0.35 0.94 -2.27
N LYS A 55 -1.03 2.08 -2.50
CA LYS A 55 -0.36 3.33 -2.91
C LYS A 55 0.64 3.85 -1.89
N MET A 56 0.48 3.51 -0.61
CA MET A 56 1.44 3.85 0.46
C MET A 56 2.70 2.98 0.42
N GLY A 57 2.62 1.79 -0.18
CA GLY A 57 3.73 0.83 -0.22
C GLY A 57 4.21 0.42 1.17
N ALA A 58 5.53 0.47 1.40
CA ALA A 58 6.16 0.01 2.65
C ALA A 58 5.68 0.78 3.90
N GLU A 59 5.22 2.02 3.75
CA GLU A 59 4.69 2.82 4.88
C GLU A 59 3.43 2.19 5.50
N ALA A 60 2.73 1.33 4.77
CA ALA A 60 1.56 0.59 5.24
C ALA A 60 1.89 -0.74 5.95
N ALA A 61 3.13 -0.97 6.38
CA ALA A 61 3.51 -2.19 7.10
C ALA A 61 2.62 -2.51 8.32
N SER A 62 2.13 -1.49 9.02
CA SER A 62 1.21 -1.67 10.17
C SER A 62 -0.17 -2.21 9.77
N ALA A 63 -0.53 -2.17 8.49
CA ALA A 63 -1.78 -2.70 7.95
C ALA A 63 -1.75 -4.22 7.76
N VAL A 64 -0.56 -4.83 7.68
CA VAL A 64 -0.37 -6.26 7.36
C VAL A 64 -1.28 -7.19 8.18
N PRO A 65 -1.39 -7.07 9.52
CA PRO A 65 -2.25 -7.96 10.31
C PRO A 65 -3.73 -7.88 9.94
N ARG A 66 -4.19 -6.74 9.39
CA ARG A 66 -5.58 -6.54 8.96
C ARG A 66 -5.82 -6.94 7.51
N ILE A 67 -4.76 -7.04 6.70
CA ILE A 67 -4.83 -7.47 5.30
C ILE A 67 -4.72 -8.99 5.18
N VAL A 68 -3.92 -9.66 6.02
CA VAL A 68 -3.73 -11.11 5.97
C VAL A 68 -5.06 -11.90 5.98
N PRO A 69 -6.07 -11.58 6.81
CA PRO A 69 -7.36 -12.28 6.79
C PRO A 69 -8.11 -12.15 5.46
N LEU A 70 -7.90 -11.07 4.69
CA LEU A 70 -8.55 -10.85 3.40
C LEU A 70 -8.01 -11.76 2.28
N LEU A 71 -6.94 -12.51 2.56
CA LEU A 71 -6.47 -13.58 1.67
C LEU A 71 -7.45 -14.77 1.61
N ASP A 72 -8.37 -14.89 2.57
CA ASP A 72 -9.45 -15.89 2.61
C ASP A 72 -10.83 -15.29 2.28
N ASP A 73 -10.88 -14.06 1.76
CA ASP A 73 -12.15 -13.42 1.45
C ASP A 73 -12.98 -14.24 0.45
N GLU A 74 -14.30 -14.20 0.60
CA GLU A 74 -15.23 -14.90 -0.30
C GLU A 74 -15.07 -14.39 -1.74
N ASP A 75 -14.80 -13.10 -1.89
CA ASP A 75 -14.65 -12.47 -3.19
C ASP A 75 -13.23 -12.71 -3.77
N PRO A 76 -13.13 -13.32 -4.97
CA PRO A 76 -11.84 -13.62 -5.60
C PRO A 76 -11.04 -12.36 -5.96
N ILE A 77 -11.70 -11.24 -6.27
CA ILE A 77 -11.07 -9.95 -6.53
C ILE A 77 -10.47 -9.41 -5.23
N VAL A 78 -11.18 -9.49 -4.10
CA VAL A 78 -10.64 -9.08 -2.79
C VAL A 78 -9.39 -9.89 -2.46
N ARG A 79 -9.42 -11.22 -2.61
CA ARG A 79 -8.25 -12.09 -2.35
C ARG A 79 -7.02 -11.69 -3.18
N ARG A 80 -7.20 -11.47 -4.48
CA ARG A 80 -6.10 -11.07 -5.38
C ARG A 80 -5.57 -9.68 -5.04
N THR A 81 -6.47 -8.74 -4.71
CA THR A 81 -6.09 -7.38 -4.32
C THR A 81 -5.31 -7.40 -3.01
N ALA A 82 -5.73 -8.21 -2.03
CA ALA A 82 -5.01 -8.37 -0.76
C ALA A 82 -3.59 -8.91 -0.98
N ALA A 83 -3.43 -9.94 -1.82
CA ALA A 83 -2.11 -10.46 -2.18
C ALA A 83 -1.23 -9.39 -2.85
N TYR A 84 -1.79 -8.64 -3.81
CA TYR A 84 -1.11 -7.53 -4.46
C TYR A 84 -0.65 -6.46 -3.44
N THR A 85 -1.55 -6.00 -2.56
CA THR A 85 -1.23 -4.99 -1.55
C THR A 85 -0.11 -5.44 -0.63
N LEU A 86 -0.11 -6.70 -0.18
CA LEU A 86 0.99 -7.25 0.63
C LEU A 86 2.32 -7.30 -0.14
N GLY A 87 2.27 -7.60 -1.44
CA GLY A 87 3.43 -7.50 -2.32
C GLY A 87 3.98 -6.07 -2.41
N THR A 88 3.11 -5.07 -2.52
CA THR A 88 3.50 -3.65 -2.61
C THR A 88 4.05 -3.11 -1.28
N ILE A 89 3.59 -3.63 -0.14
CA ILE A 89 4.23 -3.38 1.17
C ILE A 89 5.66 -3.95 1.20
N GLY A 90 5.88 -5.11 0.56
CA GLY A 90 7.21 -5.68 0.38
C GLY A 90 7.70 -6.46 1.62
N PRO A 91 8.99 -6.42 1.97
CA PRO A 91 9.59 -7.28 2.98
C PRO A 91 8.96 -7.21 4.38
N ASP A 92 8.31 -6.11 4.74
CA ASP A 92 7.62 -5.96 6.02
C ASP A 92 6.33 -6.80 6.10
N ALA A 93 5.82 -7.28 4.96
CA ALA A 93 4.69 -8.21 4.89
C ALA A 93 5.10 -9.69 5.01
N LYS A 94 6.31 -10.01 5.48
CA LYS A 94 6.80 -11.39 5.70
C LYS A 94 5.85 -12.28 6.51
N ALA A 95 5.11 -11.70 7.46
CA ALA A 95 4.11 -12.43 8.23
C ALA A 95 2.99 -13.07 7.37
N ALA A 96 2.77 -12.55 6.16
CA ALA A 96 1.77 -13.08 5.22
C ALA A 96 2.27 -14.28 4.39
N VAL A 97 3.57 -14.57 4.37
CA VAL A 97 4.17 -15.61 3.50
C VAL A 97 3.53 -16.99 3.67
N PRO A 98 3.29 -17.51 4.90
CA PRO A 98 2.66 -18.82 5.07
C PRO A 98 1.28 -18.88 4.40
N LYS A 99 0.51 -17.79 4.52
CA LYS A 99 -0.84 -17.70 3.96
C LYS A 99 -0.84 -17.54 2.45
N LEU A 100 0.05 -16.72 1.91
CA LEU A 100 0.26 -16.60 0.47
C LEU A 100 0.65 -17.95 -0.15
N ARG A 101 1.51 -18.75 0.49
CA ARG A 101 1.87 -20.10 0.00
C ARG A 101 0.69 -21.06 0.00
N GLU A 102 -0.24 -20.94 0.95
CA GLU A 102 -1.48 -21.71 0.94
C GLU A 102 -2.35 -21.37 -0.27
N MET A 103 -2.50 -20.08 -0.58
CA MET A 103 -3.27 -19.60 -1.74
C MET A 103 -2.73 -20.05 -3.09
N MET A 104 -1.44 -20.39 -3.20
CA MET A 104 -0.87 -20.94 -4.45
C MET A 104 -1.43 -22.31 -4.82
N ARG A 105 -2.04 -23.04 -3.87
CA ARG A 105 -2.54 -24.41 -4.09
C ARG A 105 -3.91 -24.46 -4.79
N THR A 106 -4.42 -23.33 -5.26
CA THR A 106 -5.72 -23.26 -5.94
C THR A 106 -5.56 -23.38 -7.47
N ASN A 107 -6.63 -23.77 -8.16
CA ASN A 107 -6.66 -23.87 -9.63
C ASN A 107 -6.89 -22.51 -10.35
N ASP A 108 -6.89 -21.39 -9.61
CA ASP A 108 -7.07 -20.05 -10.17
C ASP A 108 -5.71 -19.47 -10.59
N ARG A 109 -5.53 -19.32 -11.91
CA ARG A 109 -4.29 -18.80 -12.50
C ARG A 109 -4.01 -17.33 -12.16
N ASP A 110 -5.06 -16.53 -12.04
CA ASP A 110 -4.93 -15.10 -11.72
C ASP A 110 -4.53 -14.95 -10.26
N GLN A 111 -5.12 -15.77 -9.38
CA GLN A 111 -4.71 -15.87 -7.99
C GLN A 111 -3.25 -16.32 -7.86
N ALA A 112 -2.86 -17.38 -8.55
CA ALA A 112 -1.49 -17.89 -8.51
C ALA A 112 -0.47 -16.83 -8.98
N THR A 113 -0.80 -16.06 -10.02
CA THR A 113 0.06 -14.98 -10.53
C THR A 113 0.20 -13.84 -9.53
N ALA A 114 -0.90 -13.39 -8.92
CA ALA A 114 -0.89 -12.34 -7.90
C ALA A 114 -0.03 -12.75 -6.69
N VAL A 115 -0.21 -13.99 -6.23
CA VAL A 115 0.54 -14.54 -5.10
C VAL A 115 2.02 -14.70 -5.42
N ALA A 116 2.38 -15.19 -6.61
CA ALA A 116 3.78 -15.32 -7.03
C ALA A 116 4.49 -13.95 -7.07
N ASN A 117 3.81 -12.92 -7.59
CA ASN A 117 4.33 -11.56 -7.61
C ASN A 117 4.51 -11.00 -6.20
N ALA A 118 3.54 -11.24 -5.31
CA ALA A 118 3.61 -10.81 -3.92
C ALA A 118 4.77 -11.48 -3.18
N LEU A 119 4.91 -12.81 -3.28
CA LEU A 119 6.02 -13.54 -2.67
C LEU A 119 7.38 -13.06 -3.17
N ARG A 120 7.52 -12.77 -4.47
CA ARG A 120 8.76 -12.19 -5.03
C ARG A 120 9.11 -10.82 -4.44
N ALA A 121 8.11 -10.00 -4.13
CA ALA A 121 8.32 -8.67 -3.56
C ALA A 121 8.60 -8.71 -2.04
N ILE A 122 8.00 -9.67 -1.33
CA ILE A 122 8.20 -9.88 0.12
C ILE A 122 9.51 -10.60 0.42
N GLU A 123 9.84 -11.59 -0.40
CA GLU A 123 11.09 -12.35 -0.35
C GLU A 123 11.89 -12.07 -1.62
N PRO A 124 12.38 -10.83 -1.83
CA PRO A 124 13.17 -10.49 -3.02
C PRO A 124 14.51 -11.21 -2.91
N ALA A 125 14.55 -12.46 -3.36
CA ALA A 125 15.71 -13.32 -3.40
C ALA A 125 16.48 -13.37 -2.06
N THR A 126 16.26 -14.45 -1.29
CA THR A 126 17.22 -14.98 -0.30
C THR A 126 18.54 -15.47 -0.94
N VAL A 127 18.97 -14.85 -2.05
CA VAL A 127 20.24 -15.16 -2.75
C VAL A 127 21.45 -14.69 -1.95
N GLY A 128 21.26 -13.90 -0.88
CA GLY A 128 22.31 -13.54 0.08
C GLY A 128 22.74 -14.67 1.03
N ASP A 129 21.93 -15.74 1.17
CA ASP A 129 22.20 -16.86 2.10
C ASP A 129 22.59 -18.16 1.39
N LEU A 130 22.91 -18.11 0.09
CA LEU A 130 23.79 -19.11 -0.53
C LEU A 130 25.22 -18.87 -0.03
N ARG A 131 25.41 -18.89 1.30
CA ARG A 131 26.71 -19.18 1.90
C ARG A 131 27.04 -20.56 1.37
N ILE A 132 27.90 -20.61 0.36
CA ILE A 132 28.48 -21.83 -0.16
C ILE A 132 29.20 -22.46 1.03
N GLU A 133 28.50 -23.31 1.78
CA GLU A 133 29.13 -24.26 2.66
C GLU A 133 29.86 -25.21 1.73
N ASN A 134 31.08 -24.79 1.44
CA ASN A 134 32.13 -25.49 0.76
C ASN A 134 32.06 -26.93 1.28
N VAL A 135 31.51 -27.83 0.47
CA VAL A 135 31.46 -29.26 0.76
C VAL A 135 32.90 -29.75 0.60
N ALA A 136 33.69 -29.52 1.63
CA ALA A 136 34.93 -30.21 1.86
C ALA A 136 34.57 -31.54 2.53
N ASN A 137 34.38 -32.58 1.72
CA ASN A 137 34.59 -33.95 2.16
C ASN A 137 35.07 -34.80 0.97
#